data_AF-A0A0G3GTG9-F1
#
_entry.id   AF-A0A0G3GTG9-F1
#
_cell.length_a   1.000
_cell.length_b   1.000
_cell.length_c   1.000
_cell.angle_alpha   90.00
_cell.angle_beta   90.00
_cell.angle_gamma   90.00
#
_symmetry.space_group_name_H-M   'P 1'
#
loop_
_entity.id
_entity.type
_entity.pdbx_description
1 polymer ?
#
loop_
_entity_poly.entity_id
_entity_poly.type
_entity_poly.pdbx_seq_one_letter_code
_entity_poly.pdbx_strand_id
1 'polypeptide(L)'
;MSTPFTNLIAMNNTYSFPSVPFAVESQIRVHHSAEIEKFTNVLAHPRSLARPMPTWRPPTIRLTDNLQVTVQRHRVGTKVRARLRGFGEHRNPAYVVSVRFTDPTGRPIRPVEAKAWVHAFLPTDSAYSLHELTSESAPTLCWIIDQHFRPLESPTSLFDRGEKVA
;
A
#
# COMPACT_ATOMS: atom_id res chain seq x y z
N MET A 1 24.22 17.65 -14.70
CA MET A 1 24.30 16.57 -15.71
C MET A 1 24.13 15.24 -14.99
N SER A 2 23.16 14.42 -15.45
CA SER A 2 22.91 12.98 -15.19
C SER A 2 22.75 12.53 -13.72
N THR A 3 21.65 11.93 -13.29
CA THR A 3 20.98 10.74 -13.85
C THR A 3 19.44 10.78 -13.78
N PRO A 4 18.72 10.24 -14.78
CA PRO A 4 17.28 9.97 -14.71
C PRO A 4 17.06 8.55 -14.15
N PHE A 5 16.16 8.37 -13.18
CA PHE A 5 15.73 7.02 -12.79
C PHE A 5 14.20 6.93 -12.71
N THR A 6 13.68 6.68 -13.90
CA THR A 6 12.41 6.00 -14.22
C THR A 6 12.55 4.52 -13.86
N ASN A 7 11.52 3.91 -13.25
CA ASN A 7 11.07 2.52 -13.50
C ASN A 7 9.98 2.15 -12.48
N LEU A 8 8.71 2.34 -12.84
CA LEU A 8 7.57 1.78 -12.12
C LEU A 8 7.04 0.59 -12.91
N ILE A 9 6.76 -0.50 -12.21
CA ILE A 9 6.13 -1.66 -12.84
C ILE A 9 4.64 -1.56 -12.61
N ALA A 10 3.94 -1.45 -13.73
CA ALA A 10 2.50 -1.36 -13.80
C ALA A 10 1.83 -2.73 -13.76
N MET A 11 1.15 -3.05 -12.65
CA MET A 11 0.38 -4.29 -12.55
C MET A 11 -1.11 -4.02 -12.77
N ASN A 12 -1.53 -4.06 -14.03
CA ASN A 12 -2.90 -4.48 -14.34
C ASN A 12 -3.01 -5.98 -14.05
N ASN A 13 -4.20 -6.43 -13.63
CA ASN A 13 -4.51 -7.77 -13.14
C ASN A 13 -4.42 -8.88 -14.22
N THR A 14 -3.39 -8.89 -15.06
CA THR A 14 -3.15 -9.94 -16.07
C THR A 14 -1.67 -10.21 -16.40
N TYR A 15 -0.69 -9.61 -15.70
CA TYR A 15 0.73 -9.98 -15.87
C TYR A 15 1.40 -10.34 -14.52
N SER A 16 1.94 -11.57 -14.49
CA SER A 16 2.55 -12.25 -13.34
C SER A 16 3.70 -11.46 -12.69
N PHE A 17 3.49 -11.03 -11.44
CA PHE A 17 4.52 -11.24 -10.41
C PHE A 17 4.60 -12.75 -10.11
N PRO A 18 5.66 -13.28 -9.46
CA PRO A 18 5.50 -14.56 -8.80
C PRO A 18 4.30 -14.40 -7.85
N SER A 19 3.19 -15.06 -8.20
CA SER A 19 1.98 -15.08 -7.39
C SER A 19 2.41 -15.38 -5.96
N VAL A 20 2.08 -14.52 -5.00
CA VAL A 20 2.23 -14.91 -3.59
C VAL A 20 1.46 -16.23 -3.48
N PRO A 21 2.10 -17.34 -3.10
CA PRO A 21 1.37 -18.60 -3.02
C PRO A 21 0.22 -18.41 -2.03
N PHE A 22 -1.01 -18.75 -2.44
CA PHE A 22 -2.20 -18.62 -1.59
C PHE A 22 -1.99 -19.23 -0.18
N ALA A 23 -1.17 -20.27 -0.10
CA ALA A 23 -0.75 -20.89 1.15
C ALA A 23 -0.07 -19.90 2.12
N VAL A 24 0.81 -19.02 1.64
CA VAL A 24 1.53 -18.03 2.46
C VAL A 24 0.56 -16.95 2.98
N GLU A 25 -0.31 -16.42 2.12
CA GLU A 25 -1.33 -15.45 2.52
C GLU A 25 -2.28 -16.04 3.56
N SER A 26 -2.79 -17.25 3.30
CA SER A 26 -3.69 -17.97 4.21
C SER A 26 -3.01 -18.24 5.55
N GLN A 27 -1.74 -18.63 5.54
CA GLN A 27 -0.97 -18.84 6.77
C GLN A 27 -0.85 -17.54 7.57
N ILE A 28 -0.60 -16.40 6.91
CA ILE A 28 -0.57 -15.10 7.58
C ILE A 28 -1.93 -14.78 8.22
N ARG A 29 -3.04 -14.94 7.50
CA ARG A 29 -4.37 -14.66 8.04
C ARG A 29 -4.73 -15.54 9.24
N VAL A 30 -4.33 -16.81 9.21
CA VAL A 30 -4.61 -17.77 10.29
C VAL A 30 -3.78 -17.48 11.54
N HIS A 31 -2.49 -17.18 11.38
CA HIS A 31 -1.58 -17.07 12.52
C HIS A 31 -1.36 -15.64 13.04
N HIS A 32 -1.70 -14.62 12.24
CA HIS A 32 -1.43 -13.21 12.53
C HIS A 32 -2.69 -12.34 12.43
N SER A 33 -3.83 -12.88 12.86
CA SER A 33 -5.12 -12.17 12.82
C SER A 33 -5.13 -10.91 13.68
N ALA A 34 -4.43 -10.91 14.82
CA ALA A 34 -4.32 -9.75 15.70
C ALA A 34 -3.58 -8.58 15.04
N GLU A 35 -2.52 -8.87 14.28
CA GLU A 35 -1.75 -7.86 13.55
C GLU A 35 -2.55 -7.28 12.37
N ILE A 36 -3.32 -8.13 11.68
CA ILE A 36 -4.24 -7.71 10.60
C ILE A 36 -5.34 -6.81 11.15
N GLU A 37 -5.94 -7.18 12.28
CA GLU A 37 -6.96 -6.36 12.94
C GLU A 37 -6.37 -5.02 13.38
N LYS A 38 -5.18 -5.03 13.98
CA LYS A 38 -4.46 -3.81 14.37
C LYS A 38 -4.16 -2.91 13.17
N PHE A 39 -3.73 -3.48 12.04
CA PHE A 39 -3.54 -2.74 10.80
C PHE A 39 -4.84 -2.09 10.32
N THR A 40 -5.92 -2.87 10.27
CA THR A 40 -7.25 -2.40 9.85
C THR A 40 -7.74 -1.25 10.73
N ASN A 41 -7.59 -1.39 12.05
CA ASN A 41 -7.95 -0.36 13.02
C ASN A 41 -7.12 0.92 12.83
N VAL A 42 -5.81 0.81 12.63
CA VAL A 42 -4.94 1.96 12.34
C VAL A 42 -5.32 2.63 11.03
N LEU A 43 -5.62 1.85 9.98
CA LEU A 43 -5.99 2.36 8.67
C LEU A 43 -7.33 3.09 8.70
N ALA A 44 -8.30 2.58 9.47
CA ALA A 44 -9.63 3.19 9.60
C ALA A 44 -9.61 4.44 10.49
N HIS A 45 -8.72 4.48 11.48
CA HIS A 45 -8.77 5.50 12.53
C HIS A 45 -8.57 6.94 11.98
N PRO A 46 -9.50 7.88 12.26
CA PRO A 46 -9.45 9.24 11.70
C PRO A 46 -8.18 10.02 12.07
N ARG A 47 -7.65 9.80 13.29
CA ARG A 47 -6.53 10.55 13.85
C ARG A 47 -5.18 9.84 13.75
N SER A 48 -5.16 8.53 13.51
CA SER A 48 -3.88 7.78 13.46
C SER A 48 -3.03 8.19 12.25
N LEU A 49 -3.67 8.73 11.22
CA LEU A 49 -3.03 9.11 9.96
C LEU A 49 -3.22 10.59 9.60
N ALA A 50 -3.82 11.37 10.50
CA ALA A 50 -3.86 12.82 10.36
C ALA A 50 -2.51 13.40 10.84
N ARG A 51 -1.97 14.41 10.14
CA ARG A 51 -0.75 15.12 10.52
C ARG A 51 -1.08 16.45 11.23
N PRO A 52 -1.37 16.48 12.53
CA PRO A 52 -1.67 17.74 13.19
C PRO A 52 -0.42 18.53 13.61
N MET A 53 0.80 18.01 13.46
CA MET A 53 2.01 18.68 13.97
C MET A 53 3.34 18.22 13.31
N PRO A 54 4.42 19.05 13.34
CA PRO A 54 5.74 18.72 12.76
C PRO A 54 6.44 17.50 13.37
N THR A 55 6.14 17.17 14.63
CA THR A 55 6.70 16.00 15.34
C THR A 55 5.97 14.70 15.00
N TRP A 56 4.87 14.77 14.24
CA TRP A 56 4.09 13.59 13.91
C TRP A 56 4.91 12.57 13.14
N ARG A 57 4.81 11.31 13.56
CA ARG A 57 5.38 10.15 12.89
C ARG A 57 4.24 9.23 12.46
N PRO A 58 4.32 8.66 11.26
CA PRO A 58 3.36 7.64 10.85
C PRO A 58 3.37 6.46 11.82
N PRO A 59 2.21 5.87 12.11
CA PRO A 59 2.12 4.71 12.98
C PRO A 59 2.91 3.54 12.38
N THR A 60 3.67 2.86 13.24
CA THR A 60 4.41 1.65 12.91
C THR A 60 3.79 0.47 13.65
N ILE A 61 3.51 -0.60 12.93
CA ILE A 61 2.91 -1.82 13.45
C ILE A 61 3.95 -2.93 13.30
N ARG A 62 4.31 -3.57 14.41
CA ARG A 62 5.10 -4.79 14.38
C ARG A 62 4.20 -5.94 13.90
N LEU A 63 4.64 -6.65 12.86
CA LEU A 63 3.92 -7.77 12.25
C LEU A 63 4.50 -9.11 12.71
N THR A 64 5.83 -9.19 12.79
CA THR A 64 6.58 -10.31 13.38
C THR A 64 7.80 -9.73 14.10
N ASP A 65 8.64 -10.58 14.69
CA ASP A 65 9.87 -10.13 15.35
C ASP A 65 10.83 -9.38 14.41
N ASN A 66 10.86 -9.77 13.13
CA ASN A 66 11.78 -9.23 12.13
C ASN A 66 11.07 -8.38 11.06
N LEU A 67 9.79 -8.04 11.27
CA LEU A 67 9.02 -7.29 10.29
C LEU A 67 8.09 -6.29 10.96
N GLN A 68 8.17 -5.05 10.49
CA GLN A 68 7.24 -3.99 10.85
C GLN A 68 6.78 -3.21 9.62
N VAL A 69 5.57 -2.67 9.69
CA VAL A 69 4.97 -1.85 8.64
C VAL A 69 4.68 -0.44 9.16
N THR A 70 5.17 0.56 8.43
CA THR A 70 4.81 1.96 8.64
C THR A 70 3.65 2.31 7.72
N VAL A 71 2.57 2.89 8.26
CA VAL A 71 1.34 3.16 7.50
C VAL A 71 1.15 4.65 7.28
N GLN A 72 0.84 5.02 6.05
CA GLN A 72 0.46 6.38 5.64
C GLN A 72 -0.83 6.35 4.83
N ARG A 73 -1.63 7.41 4.97
CA ARG A 73 -2.89 7.58 4.24
C ARG A 73 -3.07 9.06 3.91
N HIS A 74 -3.31 9.34 2.64
CA HIS A 74 -3.48 10.69 2.12
C HIS A 74 -4.82 10.81 1.41
N ARG A 75 -5.52 11.94 1.56
CA ARG A 75 -6.78 12.16 0.85
C ARG A 75 -6.51 12.23 -0.65
N VAL A 76 -7.40 11.61 -1.42
CA VAL A 76 -7.31 11.65 -2.88
C VAL A 76 -7.69 13.04 -3.37
N GLY A 77 -6.75 13.70 -4.06
CA GLY A 77 -6.97 15.00 -4.70
C GLY A 77 -7.77 14.92 -6.00
N THR A 78 -8.18 16.07 -6.52
CA THR A 78 -9.01 16.21 -7.74
C THR A 78 -8.36 15.59 -8.98
N LYS A 79 -7.04 15.74 -9.15
CA LYS A 79 -6.28 15.15 -10.28
C LYS A 79 -6.35 13.63 -10.30
N VAL A 80 -6.13 12.99 -9.14
CA VAL A 80 -6.16 11.52 -9.01
C VAL A 80 -7.57 11.01 -9.25
N ARG A 81 -8.60 11.69 -8.71
CA ARG A 81 -10.02 11.40 -9.00
C ARG A 81 -10.33 11.42 -10.49
N ALA A 82 -9.89 12.45 -11.21
CA ALA A 82 -10.14 12.58 -12.64
C ALA A 82 -9.49 11.43 -13.44
N ARG A 83 -8.24 11.07 -13.10
CA ARG A 83 -7.53 9.95 -13.73
C ARG A 83 -8.19 8.60 -13.47
N LEU A 84 -8.65 8.34 -12.25
CA LEU A 84 -9.37 7.10 -11.91
C LEU A 84 -10.69 6.98 -12.68
N ARG A 85 -11.43 8.08 -12.79
CA ARG A 85 -12.65 8.11 -13.61
C ARG A 85 -12.35 7.84 -15.08
N GLY A 86 -11.28 8.42 -15.63
CA GLY A 86 -10.84 8.17 -17.00
C GLY A 86 -10.36 6.74 -17.25
N PHE A 87 -9.91 6.05 -16.20
CA PHE A 87 -9.53 4.63 -16.25
C PHE A 87 -10.74 3.67 -16.21
N GLY A 88 -11.91 4.15 -15.78
CA GLY A 88 -13.13 3.33 -15.65
C GLY A 88 -13.51 2.99 -14.20
N GLU A 89 -12.78 3.48 -13.20
CA GLU A 89 -13.20 3.34 -11.81
C GLU A 89 -14.27 4.39 -11.48
N HIS A 90 -15.48 3.92 -11.17
CA HIS A 90 -16.65 4.75 -10.92
C HIS A 90 -16.94 4.99 -9.44
N ARG A 91 -16.33 4.20 -8.53
CA ARG A 91 -16.45 4.41 -7.08
C ARG A 91 -15.75 5.71 -6.68
N ASN A 92 -16.16 6.27 -5.54
CA ASN A 92 -15.59 7.52 -5.04
C ASN A 92 -14.28 7.27 -4.27
N PRO A 93 -13.09 7.62 -4.82
CA PRO A 93 -11.83 7.39 -4.15
C PRO A 93 -11.66 8.39 -3.00
N ALA A 94 -11.34 7.86 -1.82
CA ALA A 94 -11.20 8.64 -0.60
C ALA A 94 -9.73 8.84 -0.22
N TYR A 95 -8.94 7.76 -0.26
CA TYR A 95 -7.56 7.81 0.20
C TYR A 95 -6.59 7.01 -0.69
N VAL A 96 -5.37 7.51 -0.80
CA VAL A 96 -4.19 6.73 -1.21
C VAL A 96 -3.55 6.20 0.07
N VAL A 97 -3.33 4.89 0.12
CA VAL A 97 -2.62 4.21 1.21
C VAL A 97 -1.22 3.91 0.73
N SER A 98 -0.24 4.16 1.60
CA SER A 98 1.15 3.76 1.39
C SER A 98 1.64 3.05 2.64
N VAL A 99 2.30 1.92 2.44
CA VAL A 99 2.89 1.13 3.51
C VAL A 99 4.34 0.85 3.19
N ARG A 100 5.21 1.04 4.18
CA ARG A 100 6.65 0.75 4.07
C ARG A 100 7.02 -0.36 5.03
N PHE A 101 7.61 -1.42 4.52
CA PHE A 101 8.04 -2.57 5.30
C PHE A 101 9.52 -2.47 5.65
N THR A 102 9.88 -2.76 6.90
CA THR A 102 11.26 -2.73 7.38
C THR A 102 11.50 -3.83 8.40
N ASP A 103 12.76 -4.24 8.55
CA ASP A 103 13.22 -5.04 9.68
C ASP A 103 13.77 -4.10 10.77
N PRO A 104 13.34 -4.22 12.04
CA PRO A 104 13.91 -3.43 13.16
C PRO A 104 15.43 -3.58 13.32
N THR A 105 16.00 -4.70 12.87
CA THR A 105 17.45 -4.97 12.89
C THR A 105 18.21 -4.35 11.70
N GLY A 106 17.49 -3.74 10.75
CA GLY A 106 18.06 -3.10 9.56
C GLY A 106 18.33 -4.05 8.39
N ARG A 107 17.94 -5.33 8.49
CA ARG A 107 18.06 -6.28 7.38
C ARG A 107 17.11 -5.93 6.22
N PRO A 108 17.48 -6.25 4.97
CA PRO A 108 16.62 -6.03 3.82
C PRO A 108 15.40 -6.97 3.87
N ILE A 109 14.22 -6.42 3.62
CA ILE A 109 12.98 -7.19 3.47
C ILE A 109 12.79 -7.57 2.00
N ARG A 110 12.40 -8.82 1.75
CA ARG A 110 12.09 -9.28 0.40
C ARG A 110 10.74 -8.70 -0.05
N PRO A 111 10.61 -8.14 -1.27
CA PRO A 111 9.34 -7.59 -1.75
C PRO A 111 8.17 -8.59 -1.74
N VAL A 112 8.46 -9.87 -1.98
CA VAL A 112 7.44 -10.95 -1.95
C VAL A 112 6.80 -11.09 -0.57
N GLU A 113 7.59 -10.94 0.50
CA GLU A 113 7.09 -11.01 1.88
C GLU A 113 6.20 -9.81 2.20
N ALA A 114 6.63 -8.60 1.84
CA ALA A 114 5.82 -7.39 1.98
C ALA A 114 4.47 -7.50 1.23
N LYS A 115 4.49 -8.05 0.01
CA LYS A 115 3.28 -8.29 -0.79
C LYS A 115 2.35 -9.28 -0.10
N ALA A 116 2.86 -10.38 0.42
CA ALA A 116 2.04 -11.39 1.11
C ALA A 116 1.27 -10.78 2.29
N TRP A 117 1.90 -9.89 3.05
CA TRP A 117 1.23 -9.13 4.10
C TRP A 117 0.16 -8.18 3.58
N VAL A 118 0.42 -7.44 2.51
CA VAL A 118 -0.61 -6.55 1.93
C VAL A 118 -1.80 -7.37 1.41
N HIS A 119 -1.56 -8.48 0.71
CA HIS A 119 -2.63 -9.39 0.31
C HIS A 119 -3.44 -9.87 1.53
N ALA A 120 -2.77 -10.25 2.62
CA ALA A 120 -3.43 -10.63 3.87
C ALA A 120 -4.19 -9.49 4.58
N PHE A 121 -3.83 -8.22 4.37
CA PHE A 121 -4.59 -7.07 4.89
C PHE A 121 -5.85 -6.76 4.07
N LEU A 122 -5.81 -7.02 2.77
CA LEU A 122 -6.89 -6.67 1.86
C LEU A 122 -7.96 -7.76 1.79
N PRO A 123 -9.21 -7.44 1.43
CA PRO A 123 -10.23 -8.45 1.18
C PRO A 123 -9.86 -9.32 -0.03
N THR A 124 -10.12 -10.63 0.04
CA THR A 124 -9.87 -11.58 -1.06
C THR A 124 -10.80 -11.37 -2.26
N ASP A 125 -12.01 -10.85 -2.00
CA ASP A 125 -13.09 -10.81 -3.01
C ASP A 125 -13.16 -9.46 -3.75
N SER A 126 -12.12 -8.64 -3.67
CA SER A 126 -12.09 -7.31 -4.26
C SER A 126 -11.07 -7.24 -5.40
N ALA A 127 -11.49 -6.76 -6.57
CA ALA A 127 -10.56 -6.33 -7.60
C ALA A 127 -9.86 -5.05 -7.15
N TYR A 128 -8.52 -5.07 -7.14
CA TYR A 128 -7.69 -3.92 -6.80
C TYR A 128 -6.37 -3.93 -7.55
N SER A 129 -5.72 -2.77 -7.57
CA SER A 129 -4.37 -2.63 -8.10
C SER A 129 -3.42 -2.27 -6.97
N LEU A 130 -2.38 -3.09 -6.82
CA LEU A 130 -1.28 -2.89 -5.87
C LEU A 130 -0.04 -2.45 -6.64
N HIS A 131 0.54 -1.32 -6.24
CA HIS A 131 1.70 -0.74 -6.91
C HIS A 131 2.89 -0.70 -5.95
N GLU A 132 4.10 -0.89 -6.48
CA GLU A 132 5.35 -0.87 -5.71
C GLU A 132 6.17 0.37 -6.10
N LEU A 133 6.58 1.15 -5.10
CA LEU A 133 7.48 2.30 -5.28
C LEU A 133 8.93 1.80 -5.23
N THR A 134 9.52 1.62 -6.40
CA THR A 134 10.85 1.01 -6.59
C THR A 134 12.03 1.93 -6.24
N SER A 135 11.80 3.24 -6.12
CA SER A 135 12.81 4.23 -5.72
C SER A 135 13.12 4.22 -4.22
N GLU A 136 12.36 3.47 -3.43
CA GLU A 136 12.47 3.42 -1.98
C GLU A 136 13.51 2.40 -1.52
N SER A 137 14.22 2.72 -0.44
CA SER A 137 15.24 1.84 0.17
C SER A 137 14.68 0.56 0.80
N ALA A 138 13.36 0.49 0.97
CA ALA A 138 12.67 -0.66 1.53
C ALA A 138 11.33 -0.85 0.81
N PRO A 139 10.80 -2.09 0.75
CA PRO A 139 9.56 -2.38 0.02
C PRO A 139 8.43 -1.45 0.46
N THR A 140 7.99 -0.61 -0.48
CA THR A 140 6.95 0.39 -0.25
C THR A 140 5.83 0.15 -1.25
N LEU A 141 4.67 -0.21 -0.73
CA LEU A 141 3.51 -0.61 -1.52
C LEU A 141 2.39 0.44 -1.36
N CYS A 142 1.65 0.68 -2.42
CA CYS A 142 0.57 1.65 -2.42
C CYS A 142 -0.65 1.19 -3.23
N TRP A 143 -1.82 1.61 -2.77
CA TRP A 143 -3.12 1.37 -3.42
C TRP A 143 -4.11 2.46 -3.04
N ILE A 144 -5.29 2.43 -3.65
CA ILE A 144 -6.34 3.42 -3.42
C ILE A 144 -7.54 2.74 -2.77
N ILE A 145 -8.18 3.43 -1.83
CA ILE A 145 -9.40 2.98 -1.15
C ILE A 145 -10.53 4.00 -1.27
N ASP A 146 -11.77 3.52 -1.23
CA ASP A 146 -12.96 4.35 -1.10
C ASP A 146 -13.22 4.76 0.37
N GLN A 147 -14.34 5.45 0.59
CA GLN A 147 -14.76 5.92 1.92
C GLN A 147 -15.13 4.79 2.89
N HIS A 148 -15.34 3.57 2.39
CA HIS A 148 -15.64 2.36 3.15
C HIS A 148 -14.40 1.47 3.30
N PHE A 149 -13.20 2.00 3.01
CA PHE A 149 -11.93 1.28 3.09
C PHE A 149 -11.82 0.08 2.14
N ARG A 150 -12.63 0.05 1.08
CA ARG A 150 -12.55 -0.99 0.06
C ARG A 150 -11.51 -0.60 -0.99
N PRO A 151 -10.63 -1.53 -1.39
CA PRO A 151 -9.61 -1.21 -2.38
C PRO A 151 -10.22 -1.03 -3.77
N LEU A 152 -9.59 -0.15 -4.55
CA LEU A 152 -10.00 0.25 -5.89
C LEU A 152 -8.99 -0.19 -6.93
N GLU A 153 -9.45 -0.38 -8.16
CA GLU A 153 -8.55 -0.53 -9.30
C GLU A 153 -7.97 0.84 -9.68
N SER A 154 -6.73 0.84 -10.16
CA SER A 154 -6.05 2.08 -10.50
C SER A 154 -4.96 1.86 -11.56
N PRO A 155 -4.80 2.79 -12.51
CA PRO A 155 -3.72 2.72 -13.49
C PRO A 155 -2.40 3.05 -12.82
N THR A 156 -1.34 2.35 -13.21
CA THR A 156 0.00 2.59 -12.64
C THR A 156 0.56 3.95 -12.99
N SER A 157 0.12 4.56 -14.09
CA SER A 157 0.49 5.93 -14.46
C SER A 157 0.12 6.99 -13.40
N LEU A 158 -0.70 6.65 -12.40
CA LEU A 158 -0.93 7.46 -11.20
C LEU A 158 0.30 7.58 -10.30
N PHE A 159 1.13 6.56 -10.30
CA PHE A 159 2.30 6.44 -9.45
C PHE A 159 3.60 6.75 -10.22
N ASP A 160 3.58 6.76 -11.57
CA ASP A 160 4.70 7.03 -12.51
C ASP A 160 5.42 8.37 -12.36
N ARG A 161 4.89 9.29 -11.56
CA ARG A 161 5.53 10.58 -11.32
C ARG A 161 5.79 10.71 -9.83
N GLY A 162 7.00 11.10 -9.47
CA GLY A 162 7.34 11.72 -8.18
C GLY A 162 6.61 13.06 -7.93
N GLU A 163 5.39 13.21 -8.46
CA GLU A 163 4.47 14.27 -8.11
C GLU A 163 3.95 13.89 -6.72
N LYS A 164 4.47 14.60 -5.69
CA LYS A 164 4.01 14.46 -4.31
C LYS A 164 2.49 14.37 -4.32
N VAL A 165 1.97 13.24 -3.86
CA VAL A 165 0.54 13.05 -3.58
C VAL A 165 0.23 13.93 -2.36
N ALA A 166 0.05 15.22 -2.62
CA ALA A 166 -0.25 16.26 -1.64
C ALA A 166 -1.68 16.75 -1.85
#